data_AF-A0AAE5CSS1-F1
#
_entry.id   AF-A0AAE5CSS1-F1
#
_cell.length_a   1.000
_cell.length_b   1.000
_cell.length_c   1.000
_cell.angle_alpha   90.00
_cell.angle_beta   90.00
_cell.angle_gamma   90.00
#
_symmetry.space_group_name_H-M   'P 1'
#
loop_
_entity.id
_entity.type
_entity.pdbx_description
1 polymer ?
#
loop_
_entity_poly.entity_id
_entity_poly.type
_entity_poly.pdbx_seq_one_letter_code
_entity_poly.pdbx_strand_id
1 'polypeptide(L)' 'MASMVASLQDVLLQDALLQGAAFYNASLQGALLQYASLRCALL' A
#
# COMPACT_ATOMS: atom_id res chain seq x y z
N MET A 1 -11.21 -11.69 -14.73
CA MET A 1 -10.13 -10.71 -14.53
C MET A 1 -9.30 -11.20 -13.34
N ALA A 2 -8.00 -11.42 -13.51
CA ALA A 2 -7.17 -11.94 -12.43
C ALA A 2 -7.07 -10.88 -11.32
N SER A 3 -7.63 -11.16 -10.13
CA SER A 3 -7.39 -10.36 -8.94
C SER A 3 -5.98 -10.67 -8.45
N MET A 4 -5.01 -9.79 -8.73
CA MET A 4 -3.69 -9.89 -8.10
C MET A 4 -3.83 -9.40 -6.67
N VAL A 5 -3.59 -10.30 -5.71
CA VAL A 5 -3.46 -9.97 -4.28
C VAL A 5 -2.04 -9.44 -4.07
N ALA A 6 -1.91 -8.22 -3.55
CA ALA A 6 -0.61 -7.64 -3.21
C ALA A 6 -0.29 -7.93 -1.74
N SER A 7 0.80 -8.66 -1.46
CA SER A 7 1.27 -8.86 -0.10
C SER A 7 2.40 -7.89 0.20
N LEU A 8 2.09 -6.84 0.95
CA LEU A 8 3.00 -5.81 1.44
C LEU A 8 3.18 -5.99 2.94
N GLN A 9 3.73 -7.14 3.33
CA GLN A 9 3.95 -7.49 4.73
C GLN A 9 5.36 -7.10 5.18
N ASP A 10 5.47 -6.49 6.36
CA ASP A 10 6.73 -6.08 6.99
C ASP A 10 7.63 -5.19 6.09
N VAL A 11 7.02 -4.37 5.22
CA VAL A 11 7.73 -3.47 4.31
C VAL A 11 7.87 -2.06 4.88
N LEU A 12 9.03 -1.44 4.63
CA LEU A 12 9.27 -0.03 4.90
C LEU A 12 8.84 0.81 3.69
N LEU A 13 7.71 1.50 3.84
CA LEU A 13 7.16 2.46 2.88
C LEU A 13 7.23 3.88 3.44
N GLN A 14 8.24 4.14 4.29
CA GLN A 14 8.43 5.45 4.89
C GLN A 14 8.71 6.49 3.79
N ASP A 15 8.06 7.65 3.88
CA ASP A 15 8.17 8.74 2.90
C ASP A 15 7.75 8.34 1.46
N ALA A 16 7.08 7.19 1.28
CA ALA A 16 6.69 6.70 -0.04
C ALA A 16 5.58 7.56 -0.67
N LEU A 17 5.68 7.81 -1.97
CA LEU A 17 4.62 8.45 -2.76
C LEU A 17 3.67 7.38 -3.30
N LEU A 18 2.58 7.13 -2.58
CA LEU A 18 1.57 6.12 -2.89
C LEU A 18 0.28 6.76 -3.45
N GLN A 19 0.43 7.86 -4.18
CA GLN A 19 -0.71 8.62 -4.69
C GLN A 19 -1.42 7.83 -5.80
N GLY A 20 -2.74 7.68 -5.67
CA GLY A 20 -3.54 6.87 -6.61
C GLY A 20 -3.25 5.37 -6.57
N ALA A 21 -2.47 4.89 -5.60
CA ALA A 21 -2.17 3.47 -5.48
C ALA A 21 -3.44 2.67 -5.15
N ALA A 22 -3.59 1.49 -5.76
CA ALA A 22 -4.68 0.58 -5.49
C ALA A 22 -4.20 -0.59 -4.63
N PHE A 23 -4.72 -0.66 -3.41
CA PHE A 23 -4.45 -1.69 -2.40
C PHE A 23 -5.63 -2.64 -2.22
N TYR A 24 -6.55 -2.72 -3.19
CA TYR A 24 -7.67 -3.65 -3.13
C TYR A 24 -7.18 -5.08 -2.94
N ASN A 25 -7.63 -5.71 -1.86
CA ASN A 25 -7.17 -7.03 -1.41
C ASN A 25 -5.67 -7.12 -1.07
N ALA A 26 -5.01 -6.01 -0.75
CA ALA A 26 -3.62 -6.03 -0.30
C ALA A 26 -3.52 -6.36 1.19
N SER A 27 -2.56 -7.21 1.57
CA SER A 27 -2.16 -7.38 2.96
C SER A 27 -1.07 -6.37 3.31
N LEU A 28 -1.36 -5.43 4.20
CA LEU A 28 -0.42 -4.41 4.70
C LEU A 28 0.05 -4.71 6.14
N GLN A 29 -0.02 -5.97 6.58
CA GLN A 29 0.37 -6.33 7.95
C GLN A 29 1.84 -5.98 8.20
N GLY A 30 2.11 -5.19 9.25
CA GLY A 30 3.47 -4.77 9.59
C GLY A 30 4.09 -3.72 8.64
N ALA A 31 3.35 -3.23 7.63
CA ALA A 31 3.86 -2.18 6.74
C ALA A 31 4.05 -0.86 7.50
N LEU A 32 5.24 -0.26 7.38
CA LEU A 32 5.54 1.04 7.96
C LEU A 32 5.34 2.14 6.92
N LEU A 33 4.22 2.86 7.07
CA LEU A 33 3.77 3.93 6.16
C LEU A 33 4.02 5.34 6.73
N GLN A 34 4.96 5.50 7.67
CA GLN A 34 5.26 6.82 8.25
C GLN A 34 5.60 7.83 7.16
N TYR A 35 4.98 9.01 7.21
CA TYR A 35 5.14 10.08 6.23
C TYR A 35 4.77 9.71 4.78
N ALA A 36 4.15 8.54 4.53
CA ALA A 36 3.74 8.14 3.19
C ALA A 36 2.59 9.02 2.67
N SER A 37 2.67 9.40 1.39
CA SER A 37 1.62 10.17 0.71
C SER A 37 0.58 9.24 0.12
N LEU A 38 -0.57 9.10 0.77
CA LEU A 38 -1.69 8.23 0.36
C LEU A 38 -2.82 8.99 -0.35
N ARG A 39 -2.54 10.14 -0.96
CA ARG A 39 -3.58 10.95 -1.61
C ARG A 39 -4.24 10.15 -2.74
N CYS A 40 -5.56 10.07 -2.72
CA CYS A 40 -6.35 9.29 -3.69
C CYS A 40 -6.00 7.79 -3.74
N ALA A 41 -5.31 7.24 -2.73
CA ALA A 41 -5.10 5.81 -2.64
C ALA A 41 -6.45 5.11 -2.44
N LEU A 42 -6.61 4.00 -3.15
CA LEU A 42 -7.77 3.13 -3.04
C LEU A 42 -7.37 1.96 -2.14
N LEU A 43 -8.08 1.77 -1.03
CA LEU A 43 -7.85 0.69 -0.07
C LEU A 43 -8.76 -0.50 -0.38
#